data_AF-A0A1Y3NC99-F1
#
_entry.id   AF-A0A1Y3NC99-F1
#
_cell.length_a   1.000
_cell.length_b   1.000
_cell.length_c   1.000
_cell.angle_alpha   90.00
_cell.angle_beta   90.00
_cell.angle_gamma   90.00
#
_symmetry.space_group_name_H-M   'P 1'
#
loop_
_entity.id
_entity.type
_entity.pdbx_description
1 polymer ?
#
loop_
_entity_poly.entity_id
_entity_poly.type
_entity_poly.pdbx_seq_one_letter_code
_entity_poly.pdbx_strand_id
1 'polypeptide(L)'
;MFDTVDYHPLFIRDQGESVLDTHFNETGSLVVSVSAQRLVVFKSVNGSIVYEISNPRFNGKRAATFASARFGHGESKSKLYIIANIDTKKSVLCTIDISNWEKMHTKTLIKNVGIKKIEVSPSGSHIAYVTVDNQLGVVNTKTARVILKINTAELTDNDDIITSISYTKEEHELIIGTDQGVCKLLKLKRAPETVVYMLT
;
A
#
# COMPACT_ATOMS: atom_id res chain seq x y z
N MET A 1 23.68 22.83 14.14
CA MET A 1 23.40 22.38 15.51
C MET A 1 21.98 21.83 15.45
N PHE A 2 21.81 20.51 15.47
CA PHE A 2 20.47 19.93 15.52
C PHE A 2 19.92 20.23 16.92
N ASP A 3 18.73 20.81 17.02
CA ASP A 3 18.01 20.84 18.28
C ASP A 3 17.93 19.40 18.80
N THR A 4 18.32 19.19 20.06
CA THR A 4 18.26 17.88 20.70
C THR A 4 16.80 17.45 20.78
N VAL A 5 16.46 16.40 20.03
CA VAL A 5 15.14 15.76 20.11
C VAL A 5 15.21 14.70 21.20
N ASP A 6 14.48 14.92 22.30
CA ASP A 6 14.26 13.89 23.31
C ASP A 6 13.43 12.75 22.70
N TYR A 7 13.88 11.50 22.85
CA TYR A 7 13.14 10.33 22.37
C TYR A 7 12.62 9.50 23.55
N HIS A 8 11.34 9.13 23.49
CA HIS A 8 10.70 8.24 24.46
C HIS A 8 10.17 7.00 23.73
N PRO A 9 10.82 5.84 23.87
CA PRO A 9 10.37 4.63 23.19
C PRO A 9 9.06 4.12 23.82
N LEU A 10 7.99 4.11 23.03
CA LEU A 10 6.79 3.35 23.33
C LEU A 10 6.97 1.94 22.76
N PHE A 11 7.25 0.96 23.63
CA PHE A 11 7.37 -0.43 23.20
C PHE A 11 6.00 -1.02 22.86
N ILE A 12 5.77 -1.26 21.57
CA ILE A 12 4.58 -1.92 21.06
C ILE A 12 5.05 -3.22 20.43
N ARG A 13 4.92 -4.33 21.16
CA ARG A 13 5.41 -5.63 20.69
C ARG A 13 4.37 -6.26 19.76
N ASP A 14 4.68 -6.29 18.47
CA ASP A 14 3.90 -7.02 17.47
C ASP A 14 4.28 -8.51 17.44
N GLN A 15 4.03 -9.21 18.56
CA GLN A 15 4.08 -10.67 18.81
C GLN A 15 5.18 -11.56 18.18
N GLY A 16 6.26 -11.02 17.60
CA GLY A 16 7.43 -11.78 17.15
C GLY A 16 7.50 -12.14 15.67
N GLU A 17 6.60 -11.61 14.82
CA GLU A 17 6.75 -11.72 13.36
C GLU A 17 7.55 -10.54 12.79
N SER A 18 8.17 -10.74 11.62
CA SER A 18 8.79 -9.64 10.88
C SER A 18 7.73 -8.64 10.44
N VAL A 19 7.87 -7.40 10.86
CA VAL A 19 7.08 -6.28 10.36
C VAL A 19 7.51 -5.99 8.92
N LEU A 20 6.57 -6.11 8.00
CA LEU A 20 6.75 -5.89 6.56
C LEU A 20 6.51 -4.43 6.18
N ASP A 21 5.58 -3.76 6.86
CA ASP A 21 5.18 -2.40 6.50
C ASP A 21 4.55 -1.67 7.69
N THR A 22 4.71 -0.34 7.71
CA THR A 22 4.10 0.54 8.71
C THR A 22 3.66 1.86 8.08
N HIS A 23 2.64 2.51 8.66
CA HIS A 23 2.19 3.81 8.17
C HIS A 23 1.42 4.59 9.22
N PHE A 24 1.60 5.91 9.27
CA PHE A 24 0.75 6.81 10.07
C PHE A 24 -0.50 7.22 9.28
N ASN A 25 -1.61 7.48 9.96
CA ASN A 25 -2.71 8.18 9.31
C ASN A 25 -2.38 9.67 9.11
N GLU A 26 -3.20 10.39 8.33
CA GLU A 26 -2.96 11.79 7.98
C GLU A 26 -2.76 12.71 9.20
N THR A 27 -3.47 12.44 10.31
CA THR A 27 -3.35 13.23 11.55
C THR A 27 -2.22 12.75 12.48
N GLY A 28 -1.52 11.68 12.13
CA GLY A 28 -0.50 11.05 12.97
C GLY A 28 -1.03 10.41 14.26
N SER A 29 -2.35 10.24 14.40
CA SER A 29 -2.98 9.71 15.62
C SER A 29 -3.06 8.19 15.67
N LEU A 30 -3.01 7.54 14.50
CA LEU A 30 -3.03 6.09 14.34
C LEU A 30 -1.81 5.64 13.54
N VAL A 31 -1.35 4.44 13.86
CA VAL A 31 -0.30 3.73 13.15
C VAL A 31 -0.79 2.34 12.81
N VAL A 32 -0.53 1.88 11.59
CA VAL A 32 -0.71 0.49 11.20
C VAL A 32 0.65 -0.20 11.17
N SER A 33 0.71 -1.41 11.71
CA SER A 33 1.80 -2.38 11.55
C SER A 33 1.27 -3.59 10.79
N VAL A 34 2.05 -4.09 9.85
CA VAL A 34 1.70 -5.24 9.02
C VAL A 34 2.81 -6.27 9.09
N SER A 35 2.46 -7.50 9.43
CA SER A 35 3.26 -8.71 9.21
C SER A 35 2.52 -9.62 8.22
N ALA A 36 3.12 -10.77 7.87
CA ALA A 36 2.45 -11.69 6.94
C ALA A 36 1.13 -12.24 7.50
N GLN A 37 1.04 -12.50 8.81
CA GLN A 37 -0.14 -13.09 9.45
C GLN A 37 -0.95 -12.11 10.29
N ARG A 38 -0.51 -10.86 10.46
CA ARG A 38 -1.15 -9.91 11.36
C ARG A 38 -1.15 -8.50 10.80
N LEU A 39 -2.24 -7.80 11.06
CA LEU A 39 -2.36 -6.37 10.88
C LEU A 39 -2.86 -5.79 12.19
N VAL A 40 -2.15 -4.78 12.71
CA VAL A 40 -2.52 -4.11 13.96
C VAL A 40 -2.59 -2.62 13.69
N VAL A 41 -3.67 -1.98 14.15
CA VAL A 41 -3.75 -0.53 14.25
C VAL A 41 -3.72 -0.13 15.71
N PHE A 42 -2.85 0.82 16.05
CA PHE A 42 -2.70 1.34 17.40
C PHE A 42 -2.65 2.86 17.42
N LYS A 43 -3.00 3.46 18.56
CA LYS A 43 -2.88 4.89 18.79
C LYS A 43 -1.42 5.27 18.96
N SER A 44 -0.96 6.31 18.26
CA SER A 44 0.43 6.77 18.34
C SER A 44 0.80 7.31 19.73
N VAL A 45 -0.17 7.90 20.44
CA VAL A 45 0.05 8.54 21.75
C VAL A 45 0.44 7.57 22.86
N ASN A 46 -0.04 6.33 22.81
CA ASN A 46 0.13 5.38 23.93
C ASN A 46 0.24 3.90 23.50
N GLY A 47 0.24 3.61 22.20
CA GLY A 47 0.34 2.25 21.69
C GLY A 47 -0.88 1.35 21.91
N SER A 48 -2.01 1.89 22.38
CA SER A 48 -3.23 1.09 22.56
C SER A 48 -3.75 0.58 21.22
N ILE A 49 -3.93 -0.73 21.10
CA ILE A 49 -4.51 -1.38 19.92
C ILE A 49 -5.98 -0.97 19.81
N VAL A 50 -6.39 -0.52 18.62
CA VAL A 50 -7.77 -0.15 18.29
C VAL A 50 -8.39 -1.08 17.25
N TYR A 51 -7.57 -1.78 16.49
CA TYR A 51 -8.02 -2.74 15.49
C TYR A 51 -6.97 -3.80 15.24
N GLU A 52 -7.41 -5.04 15.00
CA GLU A 52 -6.51 -6.15 14.73
C GLU A 52 -7.17 -7.16 13.78
N ILE A 53 -6.37 -7.68 12.84
CA ILE A 53 -6.69 -8.88 12.08
C ILE A 53 -5.53 -9.84 12.21
N SER A 54 -5.82 -11.08 12.59
CA SER A 54 -4.85 -12.16 12.71
C SER A 54 -5.26 -13.35 11.85
N ASN A 55 -4.28 -14.08 11.30
CA ASN A 55 -4.46 -15.24 10.44
C ASN A 55 -5.39 -14.96 9.23
N PRO A 56 -5.00 -14.06 8.30
CA PRO A 56 -5.87 -13.61 7.24
C PRO A 56 -6.34 -14.76 6.34
N ARG A 57 -7.66 -14.82 6.13
CA ARG A 57 -8.32 -15.81 5.26
C ARG A 57 -9.25 -15.14 4.27
N PHE A 58 -9.18 -15.56 3.01
CA PHE A 58 -10.12 -15.13 1.99
C PHE A 58 -11.35 -16.04 1.96
N ASN A 59 -12.54 -15.44 2.08
CA ASN A 59 -13.84 -16.13 2.21
C ASN A 59 -13.83 -17.24 3.28
N GLY A 60 -13.05 -17.07 4.36
CA GLY A 60 -12.91 -18.02 5.46
C GLY A 60 -12.19 -19.34 5.10
N LYS A 61 -11.81 -19.56 3.84
CA LYS A 61 -11.28 -20.86 3.38
C LYS A 61 -9.81 -20.80 3.00
N ARG A 62 -9.43 -19.85 2.16
CA ARG A 62 -8.10 -19.79 1.56
C ARG A 62 -7.17 -18.97 2.44
N ALA A 63 -5.95 -19.46 2.65
CA ALA A 63 -4.94 -18.69 3.35
C ALA A 63 -4.58 -17.44 2.53
N ALA A 64 -4.38 -16.34 3.24
CA ALA A 64 -3.83 -15.14 2.67
C ALA A 64 -2.60 -14.70 3.49
N THR A 65 -1.81 -13.81 2.93
CA THR A 65 -0.78 -13.08 3.65
C THR A 65 -0.97 -11.59 3.42
N PHE A 66 -0.82 -10.78 4.46
CA PHE A 66 -0.71 -9.34 4.24
C PHE A 66 0.66 -9.01 3.66
N ALA A 67 0.71 -7.95 2.85
CA ALA A 67 1.95 -7.49 2.25
C ALA A 67 2.25 -6.03 2.56
N SER A 68 1.23 -5.17 2.55
CA SER A 68 1.38 -3.73 2.73
C SER A 68 0.05 -3.11 3.14
N ALA A 69 0.11 -2.03 3.91
CA ALA A 69 -1.06 -1.23 4.26
C ALA A 69 -0.74 0.25 4.31
N ARG A 70 -1.69 1.07 3.86
CA ARG A 70 -1.60 2.53 3.85
C ARG A 70 -2.92 3.12 4.31
N PHE A 71 -2.86 4.04 5.26
CA PHE A 71 -3.98 4.93 5.49
C PHE A 71 -4.17 5.80 4.25
N GLY A 72 -5.43 6.09 3.93
CA GLY A 72 -5.75 7.06 2.90
C GLY A 72 -5.35 8.47 3.29
N HIS A 73 -5.30 9.34 2.28
CA HIS A 73 -5.08 10.78 2.42
C HIS A 73 -6.21 11.52 1.70
N GLY A 74 -6.40 12.81 1.98
CA GLY A 74 -7.28 13.67 1.19
C GLY A 74 -8.70 13.12 1.09
N GLU A 75 -9.16 12.81 -0.13
CA GLU A 75 -10.50 12.24 -0.39
C GLU A 75 -10.72 10.86 0.26
N SER A 76 -9.65 10.16 0.63
CA SER A 76 -9.67 8.80 1.18
C SER A 76 -9.24 8.71 2.64
N LYS A 77 -9.08 9.84 3.35
CA LYS A 77 -8.52 9.90 4.71
C LYS A 77 -9.22 9.03 5.77
N SER A 78 -10.50 8.68 5.55
CA SER A 78 -11.24 7.78 6.44
C SER A 78 -11.00 6.30 6.13
N LYS A 79 -10.08 5.96 5.24
CA LYS A 79 -9.88 4.58 4.77
C LYS A 79 -8.52 4.03 5.17
N LEU A 80 -8.49 2.73 5.45
CA LEU A 80 -7.29 1.93 5.50
C LEU A 80 -7.29 0.96 4.32
N TYR A 81 -6.27 1.06 3.48
CA TYR A 81 -6.04 0.17 2.34
C TYR A 81 -5.06 -0.92 2.72
N ILE A 82 -5.42 -2.16 2.45
CA ILE A 82 -4.64 -3.34 2.84
C ILE A 82 -4.51 -4.23 1.62
N ILE A 83 -3.29 -4.65 1.33
CA ILE A 83 -3.01 -5.69 0.34
C ILE A 83 -2.92 -7.03 1.04
N ALA A 84 -3.75 -7.97 0.59
CA ALA A 84 -3.65 -9.37 0.93
C ALA A 84 -3.42 -10.22 -0.32
N ASN A 85 -2.43 -11.12 -0.25
CA ASN A 85 -2.10 -12.07 -1.31
C ASN A 85 -2.67 -13.44 -0.95
N ILE A 86 -3.54 -13.98 -1.79
CA ILE A 86 -4.23 -15.26 -1.61
C ILE A 86 -3.48 -16.34 -2.36
N ASP A 87 -3.00 -17.36 -1.63
CA ASP A 87 -2.19 -18.47 -2.14
C ASP A 87 -1.07 -18.01 -3.10
N THR A 88 -0.45 -16.85 -2.81
CA THR A 88 0.60 -16.16 -3.60
C THR A 88 0.29 -15.82 -5.06
N LYS A 89 -0.90 -16.18 -5.56
CA LYS A 89 -1.31 -16.09 -6.96
C LYS A 89 -2.39 -15.05 -7.22
N LYS A 90 -2.87 -14.34 -6.20
CA LYS A 90 -3.96 -13.37 -6.37
C LYS A 90 -3.85 -12.28 -5.33
N SER A 91 -3.81 -11.03 -5.77
CA SER A 91 -3.84 -9.89 -4.86
C SER A 91 -5.22 -9.27 -4.78
N VAL A 92 -5.65 -9.00 -3.55
CA VAL A 92 -6.86 -8.25 -3.27
C VAL A 92 -6.52 -6.97 -2.52
N LEU A 93 -7.25 -5.91 -2.85
CA LEU A 93 -7.33 -4.69 -2.07
C LEU A 93 -8.49 -4.84 -1.11
N CYS A 94 -8.17 -4.88 0.18
CA CYS A 94 -9.13 -4.71 1.25
C CYS A 94 -9.18 -3.23 1.65
N THR A 95 -10.37 -2.71 1.89
CA THR A 95 -10.60 -1.33 2.33
C THR A 95 -11.48 -1.35 3.56
N ILE A 96 -11.02 -0.70 4.62
CA ILE A 96 -11.74 -0.56 5.89
C ILE A 96 -12.03 0.92 6.12
N ASP A 97 -13.22 1.24 6.61
CA ASP A 97 -13.51 2.58 7.15
C ASP A 97 -13.01 2.68 8.59
N ILE A 98 -12.11 3.62 8.84
CA ILE A 98 -11.46 3.79 10.15
C ILE A 98 -12.34 4.55 11.15
N SER A 99 -13.46 5.14 10.72
CA SER A 99 -14.36 5.85 11.64
C SER A 99 -15.16 4.89 12.52
N ASN A 100 -15.42 3.67 12.04
CA ASN A 100 -16.21 2.67 12.76
C ASN A 100 -15.62 1.26 12.75
N TRP A 101 -14.64 0.93 11.90
CA TRP A 101 -14.05 -0.40 11.78
C TRP A 101 -15.00 -1.50 11.31
N GLU A 102 -16.20 -1.16 10.83
CA GLU A 102 -17.30 -2.13 10.69
C GLU A 102 -17.32 -2.84 9.33
N LYS A 103 -16.69 -2.29 8.28
CA LYS A 103 -16.86 -2.82 6.93
C LYS A 103 -15.55 -2.94 6.17
N MET A 104 -15.15 -4.19 5.94
CA MET A 104 -14.10 -4.53 4.99
C MET A 104 -14.71 -4.79 3.61
N HIS A 105 -14.34 -3.95 2.65
CA HIS A 105 -14.62 -4.16 1.24
C HIS A 105 -13.42 -4.79 0.56
N THR A 106 -13.63 -5.85 -0.21
CA THR A 106 -12.53 -6.55 -0.91
C THR A 106 -12.75 -6.51 -2.41
N LYS A 107 -11.74 -6.09 -3.17
CA LYS A 107 -11.71 -6.17 -4.64
C LYS A 107 -10.46 -6.89 -5.10
N THR A 108 -10.60 -7.74 -6.11
CA THR A 108 -9.42 -8.34 -6.78
C THR A 108 -8.74 -7.28 -7.62
N LEU A 109 -7.48 -6.98 -7.33
CA LEU A 109 -6.68 -6.06 -8.14
C LEU A 109 -6.00 -6.80 -9.28
N ILE A 110 -5.33 -7.91 -8.98
CA ILE A 110 -4.53 -8.64 -9.96
C ILE A 110 -4.78 -10.14 -9.80
N LYS A 111 -4.90 -10.81 -10.95
CA LYS A 111 -4.96 -12.27 -11.05
C LYS A 111 -3.57 -12.75 -11.47
N ASN A 112 -3.06 -13.78 -10.79
CA ASN A 112 -1.83 -14.52 -11.07
C ASN A 112 -0.52 -13.93 -10.55
N VAL A 113 -0.53 -12.80 -9.84
CA VAL A 113 0.68 -12.28 -9.18
C VAL A 113 0.32 -11.57 -7.87
N GLY A 114 1.26 -11.61 -6.92
CA GLY A 114 1.20 -10.91 -5.64
C GLY A 114 1.60 -9.44 -5.74
N ILE A 115 1.11 -8.60 -4.82
CA ILE A 115 1.54 -7.22 -4.61
C ILE A 115 2.39 -7.20 -3.34
N LYS A 116 3.56 -6.56 -3.39
CA LYS A 116 4.47 -6.45 -2.25
C LYS A 116 4.42 -5.08 -1.56
N LYS A 117 4.04 -4.02 -2.26
CA LYS A 117 4.03 -2.66 -1.71
C LYS A 117 2.97 -1.80 -2.35
N ILE A 118 2.36 -0.91 -1.58
CA ILE A 118 1.46 0.13 -2.07
C ILE A 118 1.85 1.51 -1.53
N GLU A 119 1.43 2.54 -2.25
CA GLU A 119 1.47 3.92 -1.82
C GLU A 119 0.17 4.63 -2.23
N VAL A 120 -0.46 5.32 -1.29
CA VAL A 120 -1.64 6.13 -1.58
C VAL A 120 -1.19 7.51 -2.04
N SER A 121 -1.81 8.00 -3.10
CA SER A 121 -1.50 9.32 -3.63
C SER A 121 -1.98 10.42 -2.65
N PRO A 122 -1.29 11.58 -2.53
CA PRO A 122 -1.71 12.70 -1.70
C PRO A 122 -3.19 13.12 -1.80
N SER A 123 -3.81 13.14 -2.97
CA SER A 123 -5.24 13.43 -3.13
C SER A 123 -6.14 12.31 -2.59
N GLY A 124 -5.59 11.10 -2.41
CA GLY A 124 -6.34 9.90 -2.01
C GLY A 124 -7.11 9.23 -3.14
N SER A 125 -6.94 9.70 -4.37
CA SER A 125 -7.70 9.24 -5.53
C SER A 125 -7.07 8.01 -6.19
N HIS A 126 -5.77 7.77 -5.96
CA HIS A 126 -5.02 6.67 -6.56
C HIS A 126 -4.17 5.90 -5.54
N ILE A 127 -3.88 4.64 -5.88
CA ILE A 127 -2.87 3.83 -5.21
C ILE A 127 -1.88 3.36 -6.26
N ALA A 128 -0.60 3.68 -6.06
CA ALA A 128 0.49 2.99 -6.76
C ALA A 128 0.73 1.64 -6.07
N TYR A 129 1.03 0.61 -6.84
CA TYR A 129 1.38 -0.71 -6.33
C TYR A 129 2.56 -1.30 -7.08
N VAL A 130 3.33 -2.14 -6.39
CA VAL A 130 4.40 -2.94 -6.98
C VAL A 130 4.11 -4.41 -6.77
N THR A 131 4.17 -5.19 -7.84
CA THR A 131 4.01 -6.64 -7.79
C THR A 131 5.30 -7.36 -7.42
N VAL A 132 5.18 -8.64 -7.06
CA VAL A 132 6.34 -9.49 -6.72
C VAL A 132 7.29 -9.65 -7.92
N ASP A 133 6.79 -9.67 -9.14
CA ASP A 133 7.55 -9.68 -10.40
C ASP A 133 7.96 -8.26 -10.86
N ASN A 134 8.07 -7.32 -9.91
CA ASN A 134 8.51 -5.95 -10.10
C ASN A 134 7.65 -5.08 -11.02
N GLN A 135 6.45 -5.45 -11.45
CA GLN A 135 5.61 -4.54 -12.24
C GLN A 135 5.04 -3.41 -11.38
N LEU A 136 5.05 -2.20 -11.93
CA LEU A 136 4.43 -1.03 -11.32
C LEU A 136 3.06 -0.80 -11.96
N GLY A 137 2.08 -0.50 -11.14
CA GLY A 137 0.78 -0.05 -11.64
C GLY A 137 0.13 0.97 -10.73
N VAL A 138 -0.91 1.60 -11.25
CA VAL A 138 -1.72 2.58 -10.51
C VAL A 138 -3.17 2.18 -10.63
N VAL A 139 -3.90 2.25 -9.52
CA VAL A 139 -5.32 1.92 -9.44
C VAL A 139 -6.10 3.10 -8.85
N ASN A 140 -7.31 3.34 -9.34
CA ASN A 140 -8.22 4.32 -8.74
C ASN A 140 -8.83 3.77 -7.44
N THR A 141 -8.83 4.56 -6.36
CA THR A 141 -9.23 4.10 -5.02
C THR A 141 -10.73 3.84 -4.86
N LYS A 142 -11.59 4.49 -5.65
CA LYS A 142 -13.05 4.32 -5.61
C LYS A 142 -13.46 3.05 -6.37
N THR A 143 -12.93 2.90 -7.58
CA THR A 143 -13.35 1.83 -8.49
C THR A 143 -12.50 0.56 -8.36
N ALA A 144 -11.28 0.67 -7.85
CA ALA A 144 -10.22 -0.33 -7.92
C ALA A 144 -9.89 -0.78 -9.35
N ARG A 145 -10.15 0.06 -10.35
CA ARG A 145 -9.72 -0.16 -11.74
C ARG A 145 -8.27 0.27 -11.91
N VAL A 146 -7.47 -0.59 -12.54
CA VAL A 146 -6.09 -0.27 -12.93
C VAL A 146 -6.15 0.77 -14.04
N ILE A 147 -5.52 1.93 -13.81
CA ILE A 147 -5.48 3.06 -14.74
C ILE A 147 -4.14 3.19 -15.46
N LEU A 148 -3.09 2.60 -14.89
CA LEU A 148 -1.75 2.60 -15.46
C LEU A 148 -1.08 1.28 -15.12
N LYS A 149 -0.36 0.73 -16.11
CA LYS A 149 0.54 -0.40 -15.93
C LYS A 149 1.84 -0.06 -16.65
N ILE A 150 2.95 -0.11 -15.92
CA ILE A 150 4.28 0.17 -16.45
C ILE A 150 5.07 -1.13 -16.44
N ASN A 151 5.61 -1.48 -17.60
CA ASN A 151 6.55 -2.59 -17.70
C ASN A 151 7.90 -2.13 -17.14
N THR A 152 8.36 -2.79 -16.09
CA THR A 152 9.55 -2.37 -15.36
C THR A 152 10.86 -2.81 -15.98
N ALA A 153 10.84 -3.59 -17.08
CA ALA A 153 12.03 -3.72 -17.93
C ALA A 153 12.52 -2.36 -18.47
N GLU A 154 11.66 -1.33 -18.49
CA GLU A 154 12.05 0.05 -18.82
C GLU A 154 12.57 0.82 -17.58
N LEU A 155 12.28 0.32 -16.38
CA LEU A 155 12.47 0.99 -15.10
C LEU A 155 13.54 0.38 -14.20
N THR A 156 14.00 -0.84 -14.44
CA THR A 156 15.06 -1.49 -13.70
C THR A 156 15.92 -2.29 -14.65
N ASP A 157 17.15 -2.61 -14.25
CA ASP A 157 17.82 -3.74 -14.88
C ASP A 157 17.04 -5.02 -14.48
N ASN A 158 17.02 -6.04 -15.35
CA ASN A 158 16.05 -7.16 -15.27
C ASN A 158 16.05 -7.94 -13.94
N ASP A 159 17.02 -7.70 -13.06
CA ASP A 159 17.18 -8.36 -11.77
C ASP A 159 16.90 -7.45 -10.54
N ASP A 160 16.72 -6.13 -10.72
CA ASP A 160 16.55 -5.25 -9.55
C ASP A 160 15.19 -5.44 -8.88
N ILE A 161 15.16 -5.49 -7.56
CA ILE A 161 13.94 -5.57 -6.77
C ILE A 161 13.53 -4.17 -6.36
N ILE A 162 12.35 -3.71 -6.78
CA ILE A 162 11.78 -2.45 -6.25
C ILE A 162 11.43 -2.64 -4.77
N THR A 163 12.04 -1.85 -3.90
CA THR A 163 11.89 -1.91 -2.43
C THR A 163 11.09 -0.74 -1.87
N SER A 164 11.01 0.37 -2.60
CA SER A 164 10.31 1.58 -2.16
C SER A 164 9.62 2.27 -3.32
N ILE A 165 8.49 2.92 -3.00
CA ILE A 165 7.72 3.77 -3.89
C ILE A 165 7.19 4.95 -3.09
N SER A 166 7.14 6.14 -3.69
CA SER A 166 6.54 7.32 -3.07
C SER A 166 6.05 8.31 -4.14
N TYR A 167 4.95 9.01 -3.85
CA TYR A 167 4.47 10.13 -4.66
C TYR A 167 5.14 11.43 -4.22
N THR A 168 5.30 12.35 -5.17
CA THR A 168 5.45 13.76 -4.81
C THR A 168 4.16 14.33 -4.28
N LYS A 169 4.23 15.40 -3.48
CA LYS A 169 3.06 16.07 -2.90
C LYS A 169 2.02 16.49 -3.94
N GLU A 170 2.48 16.95 -5.10
CA GLU A 170 1.62 17.41 -6.21
C GLU A 170 1.13 16.24 -7.11
N GLU A 171 1.54 15.00 -6.81
CA GLU A 171 1.19 13.78 -7.55
C GLU A 171 1.63 13.75 -9.02
N HIS A 172 2.56 14.63 -9.40
CA HIS A 172 3.10 14.67 -10.76
C HIS A 172 4.23 13.68 -10.98
N GLU A 173 4.81 13.14 -9.90
CA GLU A 173 5.89 12.20 -9.98
C GLU A 173 5.74 11.04 -9.00
N LEU A 174 6.25 9.88 -9.43
CA LEU A 174 6.52 8.73 -8.59
C LEU A 174 8.03 8.51 -8.54
N ILE A 175 8.58 8.32 -7.35
CA ILE A 175 9.95 7.82 -7.19
C ILE A 175 9.89 6.35 -6.79
N ILE A 176 10.76 5.55 -7.40
CA ILE A 176 10.99 4.17 -7.02
C ILE A 176 12.46 4.00 -6.61
N GLY A 177 12.70 3.14 -5.62
CA GLY A 177 14.05 2.73 -5.21
C GLY A 177 14.19 1.22 -5.25
N THR A 178 15.37 0.74 -5.64
CA THR A 178 15.70 -0.69 -5.75
C THR A 178 16.67 -1.17 -4.67
N ASP A 179 16.82 -2.48 -4.53
CA ASP A 179 17.82 -3.12 -3.68
C ASP A 179 19.27 -2.99 -4.21
N GLN A 180 19.45 -2.67 -5.49
CA GLN A 180 20.75 -2.39 -6.11
C GLN A 180 21.17 -0.92 -6.01
N GLY A 181 20.46 -0.10 -5.22
CA GLY A 181 20.81 1.31 -5.01
C GLY A 181 20.43 2.23 -6.18
N VAL A 182 19.50 1.81 -7.05
CA VAL A 182 18.97 2.62 -8.14
C VAL A 182 17.71 3.34 -7.68
N CYS A 183 17.63 4.65 -7.92
CA CYS A 183 16.41 5.43 -7.79
C CYS A 183 15.97 5.96 -9.15
N LYS A 184 14.69 5.77 -9.50
CA LYS A 184 14.13 6.35 -10.74
C LYS A 184 12.94 7.24 -10.43
N LEU A 185 12.93 8.41 -11.06
CA LEU A 185 11.83 9.37 -11.01
C LEU A 185 10.98 9.23 -12.27
N LEU A 186 9.71 8.95 -12.09
CA LEU A 186 8.70 8.76 -13.12
C LEU A 186 7.80 9.98 -13.16
N LYS A 187 7.76 10.69 -14.29
CA LYS A 187 6.84 11.80 -14.49
C LYS A 187 5.48 11.27 -14.95
N LEU A 188 4.45 11.46 -14.12
CA LEU A 188 3.08 11.11 -14.42
C LEU A 188 2.44 12.22 -15.23
N LYS A 189 2.41 12.06 -16.56
CA LYS A 189 1.61 12.92 -17.42
C LYS A 189 0.18 12.38 -17.44
N ARG A 190 -0.81 13.22 -17.10
CA ARG A 190 -2.19 12.92 -17.47
C ARG A 190 -2.23 12.86 -18.99
N ALA A 191 -2.56 11.70 -19.54
CA ALA A 191 -2.97 11.66 -20.94
C ALA A 191 -4.22 12.55 -21.06
N PRO A 192 -4.29 13.48 -22.03
CA PRO A 192 -5.58 14.08 -22.37
C PRO A 192 -6.53 12.91 -22.67
N GLU A 193 -7.74 12.94 -22.12
CA GLU A 193 -8.71 11.83 -22.13
C GLU A 193 -8.69 11.07 -23.47
N THR A 194 -7.88 10.03 -23.58
CA THR A 194 -7.88 9.21 -24.78
C THR A 194 -9.13 8.37 -24.65
N VAL A 195 -10.19 8.81 -25.33
CA VAL A 195 -11.33 7.96 -25.68
C VAL A 195 -10.74 6.71 -26.33
N VAL A 196 -10.60 5.64 -25.56
CA VAL A 196 -10.22 4.35 -26.09
C VAL A 196 -11.44 3.88 -26.89
N TYR A 197 -11.41 4.09 -28.19
CA TYR A 197 -12.28 3.36 -29.10
C TYR A 197 -11.97 1.87 -28.91
N MET A 198 -12.93 1.14 -28.35
CA MET A 198 -12.88 -0.32 -28.39
C MET A 198 -12.98 -0.72 -29.86
N LEU A 199 -11.91 -1.30 -30.40
CA LEU A 199 -12.04 -2.10 -31.62
C LEU A 199 -12.83 -3.35 -31.23
N THR A 200 -13.99 -3.47 -31.87
CA THR A 200 -14.97 -4.56 -31.83
C THR A 200 -14.36 -5.92 -32.13
#